data_AF-A0A642UH10-F1
#
_entry.id   AF-A0A642UH10-F1
#
_cell.length_a   1.000
_cell.length_b   1.000
_cell.length_c   1.000
_cell.angle_alpha   90.00
_cell.angle_beta   90.00
_cell.angle_gamma   90.00
#
_symmetry.space_group_name_H-M   'P 1'
#
loop_
_entity.id
_entity.type
_entity.pdbx_description
1 polymer ?
#
loop_
_entity_poly.entity_id
_entity_poly.type
_entity_poly.pdbx_seq_one_letter_code
_entity_poly.pdbx_strand_id
1 'polypeptide(L)'
;MKHLASLADRPGFNWKGLILGITGAQYAFTSYLSYRQYKVLCKKEPPAELKDVVDETKFKRSQEYGRAKSKFGFVSAFYNLVQNVGIIHYDIMPKLFSWSGSFLASLGFKWFSGVGAQSIVMMFGMQFISTVLDLPLSLYSTFVLEEKFGFNKQTIGLFFTDLVKTQVLSVAIGAPLMAVVLKIINYFGDKFFFYLWLFTLGFQFVAIAVYPTLIQPLFNKLTPLEDGPLKESVENLAKRVKFPLKKLHVIDGSKRSSHSNAYFYGLPWSKQIVIYDTLIEKSSVDEVTAVLAHEIGHWSLSHTSKMLLIAQVHLFTVFVTFTAFVHNKSLYHSFGFYNQYPILVGFLLFNDILQPLDTFLSFAMNLLSRTYEYQADEYAIKLNYGPELSQALINIHLENLSSMDADWLYSAYTHSHPILPERLRALGWKGQQQEKKQEHIAAKIEGLGTPLGPLGLGSLRVRLILFFVACEFMALLSNIELLSYQDKIDRLLFPGVFGTMNDRELLSDTVVFILMNTRTGKTVPDKTGTDDRAGTALQIASQTGRSNREDARGRVSTQSRDKSGGQQDEIQEVHDPNDRVIDGGSCCTRPASENSRNRVKRFIHKTGDSFKRVFRKRQPSQQLDETEMAG
;
A
#
# COMPACT_ATOMS: atom_id res chain seq x y z
N MET A 1 -2.81 12.18 32.03
CA MET A 1 -1.52 11.46 31.87
C MET A 1 -1.02 10.76 33.13
N LYS A 2 -0.82 11.42 34.28
CA LYS A 2 -0.32 10.75 35.52
C LYS A 2 -1.16 9.54 35.95
N HIS A 3 -2.49 9.65 35.89
CA HIS A 3 -3.39 8.54 36.16
C HIS A 3 -3.19 7.37 35.19
N LEU A 4 -3.07 7.64 33.88
CA LEU A 4 -2.77 6.63 32.87
C LEU A 4 -1.42 5.94 33.13
N ALA A 5 -0.38 6.70 33.48
CA ALA A 5 0.93 6.16 33.83
C ALA A 5 0.84 5.19 35.02
N SER A 6 0.11 5.57 36.08
CA SER A 6 -0.08 4.70 37.25
C SER A 6 -0.91 3.45 36.95
N LEU A 7 -1.89 3.56 36.05
CA LEU A 7 -2.69 2.41 35.61
C LEU A 7 -1.91 1.47 34.70
N ALA A 8 -1.02 2.01 33.87
CA ALA A 8 -0.21 1.24 32.95
C ALA A 8 0.94 0.55 33.69
N ASP A 9 1.67 1.23 34.57
CA ASP A 9 2.85 0.65 35.23
C ASP A 9 2.47 -0.32 36.36
N ARG A 10 2.09 -1.54 35.98
CA ARG A 10 1.69 -2.62 36.88
C ARG A 10 2.81 -3.65 37.00
N PRO A 11 3.43 -3.79 38.18
CA PRO A 11 4.45 -4.82 38.40
C PRO A 11 3.93 -6.22 38.03
N GLY A 12 4.72 -6.97 37.26
CA GLY A 12 4.38 -8.34 36.84
C GLY A 12 3.37 -8.44 35.68
N PHE A 13 2.91 -7.32 35.10
CA PHE A 13 2.09 -7.38 33.89
C PHE A 13 2.90 -7.95 32.71
N ASN A 14 2.32 -8.93 32.01
CA ASN A 14 2.98 -9.63 30.90
C ASN A 14 2.92 -8.81 29.60
N TRP A 15 3.69 -7.72 29.53
CA TRP A 15 3.79 -6.87 28.35
C TRP A 15 4.28 -7.61 27.11
N LYS A 16 5.24 -8.53 27.29
CA LYS A 16 5.79 -9.35 26.22
C LYS A 16 4.69 -10.22 25.59
N GLY A 17 3.88 -10.88 26.41
CA GLY A 17 2.72 -11.67 25.96
C GLY A 17 1.66 -10.82 25.27
N LEU A 18 1.38 -9.62 25.77
CA LEU A 18 0.44 -8.69 25.13
C LEU A 18 0.90 -8.29 23.72
N ILE A 19 2.15 -7.83 23.57
CA ILE A 19 2.69 -7.40 22.26
C ILE A 19 2.74 -8.57 21.28
N LEU A 20 3.16 -9.77 21.72
CA LEU A 20 3.14 -10.96 20.87
C LEU A 20 1.71 -11.36 20.47
N GLY A 21 0.75 -11.24 21.39
CA GLY A 21 -0.67 -11.49 21.11
C GLY A 21 -1.24 -10.51 20.07
N ILE A 22 -0.95 -9.21 20.23
CA ILE A 22 -1.33 -8.16 19.27
C ILE A 22 -0.71 -8.44 17.90
N THR A 23 0.60 -8.70 17.85
CA THR A 23 1.32 -8.98 16.60
C THR A 23 0.73 -10.21 15.89
N GLY A 24 0.45 -11.28 16.64
CA GLY A 24 -0.18 -12.49 16.12
C GLY A 24 -1.60 -12.27 15.60
N ALA A 25 -2.42 -11.50 16.33
CA ALA A 25 -3.77 -11.14 15.91
C ALA A 25 -3.75 -10.30 14.62
N GLN A 26 -2.84 -9.32 14.54
CA GLN A 26 -2.68 -8.48 13.36
C GLN A 26 -2.22 -9.28 12.14
N TYR A 27 -1.27 -10.20 12.32
CA TYR A 27 -0.86 -11.13 11.27
C TYR A 27 -2.03 -12.00 10.79
N ALA A 28 -2.82 -12.55 11.70
CA ALA A 28 -3.98 -13.37 11.36
C ALA A 28 -5.03 -12.57 10.58
N PHE A 29 -5.34 -11.35 11.02
CA PHE A 29 -6.28 -10.45 10.36
C PHE A 29 -5.83 -10.08 8.95
N THR A 30 -4.59 -9.59 8.80
CA THR A 30 -4.05 -9.17 7.48
C THR A 30 -3.87 -10.36 6.52
N SER A 31 -3.52 -11.54 7.04
CA SER A 31 -3.47 -12.78 6.25
C SER A 31 -4.87 -13.22 5.81
N TYR A 32 -5.89 -13.06 6.67
CA TYR A 32 -7.28 -13.33 6.31
C TYR A 32 -7.75 -12.40 5.17
N LEU A 33 -7.47 -11.10 5.25
CA LEU A 33 -7.78 -10.15 4.18
C LEU A 33 -7.10 -10.55 2.87
N SER A 34 -5.79 -10.85 2.92
CA SER A 34 -5.02 -11.27 1.76
C SER A 34 -5.56 -12.57 1.14
N TYR A 35 -6.07 -13.49 1.97
CA TYR A 35 -6.69 -14.73 1.51
C TYR A 35 -8.02 -14.48 0.77
N ARG A 36 -8.84 -13.54 1.27
CA ARG A 36 -10.06 -13.12 0.56
C ARG A 36 -9.72 -12.55 -0.82
N GLN A 37 -8.72 -11.66 -0.88
CA GLN A 37 -8.25 -11.12 -2.16
C GLN A 37 -7.71 -12.21 -3.08
N TYR A 38 -6.96 -13.18 -2.56
CA TYR A 38 -6.46 -14.30 -3.36
C TYR A 38 -7.59 -15.11 -4.02
N LYS A 39 -8.75 -15.26 -3.35
CA LYS A 39 -9.93 -15.89 -3.98
C LYS A 39 -10.47 -15.08 -5.15
N VAL A 40 -10.53 -13.75 -5.01
CA VAL A 40 -10.93 -12.86 -6.11
C VAL A 40 -9.97 -12.99 -7.29
N LEU A 41 -8.67 -13.10 -7.00
CA LEU A 41 -7.64 -13.29 -8.03
C LEU A 41 -7.68 -14.66 -8.74
N CYS A 42 -8.50 -15.59 -8.28
CA CYS A 42 -8.74 -16.89 -8.92
C CYS A 42 -9.94 -16.87 -9.87
N LYS A 43 -10.70 -15.76 -9.94
CA LYS A 43 -11.78 -15.61 -10.93
C LYS A 43 -11.19 -15.62 -12.35
N LYS A 44 -11.93 -16.22 -13.28
CA LYS A 44 -11.50 -16.40 -14.68
C LYS A 44 -11.92 -15.29 -15.62
N GLU A 45 -12.90 -14.48 -15.22
CA GLU A 45 -13.48 -13.43 -16.05
C GLU A 45 -13.27 -12.06 -15.40
N PRO A 46 -13.04 -11.00 -16.20
CA PRO A 46 -12.98 -9.63 -15.71
C PRO A 46 -14.35 -9.15 -15.21
N PRO A 47 -14.38 -8.10 -14.37
CA PRO A 47 -15.61 -7.37 -14.05
C PRO A 47 -16.35 -6.93 -15.32
N ALA A 48 -17.67 -6.81 -15.24
CA ALA A 48 -18.52 -6.48 -16.39
C ALA A 48 -18.11 -5.16 -17.05
N GLU A 49 -17.67 -4.18 -16.26
CA GLU A 49 -17.22 -2.86 -16.70
C GLU A 49 -15.94 -2.90 -17.55
N LEU A 50 -15.14 -3.97 -17.42
CA LEU A 50 -13.84 -4.10 -18.07
C LEU A 50 -13.84 -5.15 -19.19
N LYS A 51 -14.94 -5.87 -19.39
CA LYS A 51 -15.03 -7.00 -20.33
C LYS A 51 -14.74 -6.60 -21.78
N ASP A 52 -15.16 -5.40 -22.18
CA ASP A 52 -14.98 -4.89 -23.54
C ASP A 52 -13.68 -4.07 -23.72
N VAL A 53 -12.94 -3.85 -22.63
CA VAL A 53 -11.74 -2.98 -22.60
C VAL A 53 -10.47 -3.81 -22.43
N VAL A 54 -10.57 -4.93 -21.70
CA VAL A 54 -9.43 -5.75 -21.33
C VAL A 54 -9.42 -7.04 -22.14
N ASP A 55 -8.37 -7.21 -22.92
CA ASP A 55 -8.11 -8.48 -23.61
C ASP A 55 -7.90 -9.63 -22.62
N GLU A 56 -8.41 -10.82 -22.97
CA GLU A 56 -8.38 -12.01 -22.13
C GLU A 56 -6.94 -12.41 -21.75
N THR A 57 -5.98 -12.22 -22.68
CA THR A 57 -4.58 -12.52 -22.42
C THR A 57 -3.97 -11.60 -21.36
N LYS A 58 -4.26 -10.28 -21.44
CA LYS A 58 -3.83 -9.29 -20.46
C LYS A 58 -4.49 -9.52 -19.11
N PHE A 59 -5.78 -9.87 -19.10
CA PHE A 59 -6.50 -10.22 -17.86
C PHE A 59 -5.85 -11.42 -17.17
N LYS A 60 -5.63 -12.54 -17.89
CA LYS A 60 -4.97 -13.73 -17.34
C LYS A 60 -3.58 -13.41 -16.78
N ARG A 61 -2.80 -12.60 -17.50
CA ARG A 61 -1.46 -12.17 -17.07
C ARG A 61 -1.49 -11.30 -15.81
N SER A 62 -2.42 -10.35 -15.70
CA SER A 62 -2.64 -9.54 -14.49
C SER A 62 -3.03 -10.43 -13.30
N GLN A 63 -3.93 -11.39 -13.50
CA GLN A 63 -4.33 -12.33 -12.46
C GLN A 63 -3.17 -13.24 -12.01
N GLU A 64 -2.34 -13.70 -12.94
CA GLU A 64 -1.12 -14.44 -12.61
C GLU A 64 -0.12 -13.63 -11.79
N TYR A 65 0.07 -12.36 -12.17
CA TYR A 65 0.92 -11.43 -11.43
C TYR A 65 0.38 -11.17 -10.02
N GLY A 66 -0.90 -10.83 -9.90
CA GLY A 66 -1.58 -10.65 -8.62
C GLY A 66 -1.47 -11.87 -7.71
N ARG A 67 -1.68 -13.09 -8.24
CA ARG A 67 -1.50 -14.34 -7.47
C ARG A 67 -0.05 -14.58 -7.07
N ALA A 68 0.92 -14.25 -7.92
CA ALA A 68 2.34 -14.37 -7.59
C ALA A 68 2.72 -13.42 -6.44
N LYS A 69 2.29 -12.15 -6.51
CA LYS A 69 2.47 -11.16 -5.42
C LYS A 69 1.80 -11.61 -4.13
N SER A 70 0.57 -12.10 -4.21
CA SER A 70 -0.16 -12.57 -3.02
C SER A 70 0.52 -13.78 -2.37
N LYS A 71 0.98 -14.76 -3.15
CA LYS A 71 1.77 -15.91 -2.64
C LYS A 71 3.06 -15.47 -1.96
N PHE A 72 3.80 -14.56 -2.59
CA PHE A 72 4.99 -13.97 -1.98
C PHE A 72 4.63 -13.24 -0.69
N GLY A 73 3.57 -12.43 -0.70
CA GLY A 73 3.05 -11.71 0.47
C GLY A 73 2.76 -12.62 1.66
N PHE A 74 2.13 -13.78 1.47
CA PHE A 74 1.93 -14.75 2.55
C PHE A 74 3.24 -15.28 3.14
N VAL A 75 4.21 -15.60 2.29
CA VAL A 75 5.53 -16.10 2.72
C VAL A 75 6.30 -15.01 3.47
N SER A 76 6.34 -13.80 2.92
CA SER A 76 7.01 -12.65 3.53
C SER A 76 6.36 -12.26 4.87
N ALA A 77 5.03 -12.23 4.95
CA ALA A 77 4.33 -11.93 6.19
C ALA A 77 4.64 -12.97 7.28
N PHE A 78 4.66 -14.26 6.93
CA PHE A 78 5.03 -15.31 7.87
C PHE A 78 6.50 -15.23 8.29
N TYR A 79 7.40 -14.99 7.35
CA TYR A 79 8.82 -14.78 7.64
C TYR A 79 9.03 -13.62 8.62
N ASN A 80 8.37 -12.47 8.38
CA ASN A 80 8.45 -11.30 9.25
C ASN A 80 7.85 -11.55 10.63
N LEU A 81 6.75 -12.31 10.73
CA LEU A 81 6.22 -12.74 12.02
C LEU A 81 7.26 -13.56 12.81
N VAL A 82 7.88 -14.54 12.16
CA VAL A 82 8.92 -15.38 12.79
C VAL A 82 10.11 -14.54 13.24
N GLN A 83 10.56 -13.58 12.42
CA GLN A 83 11.62 -12.64 12.79
C GLN A 83 11.24 -11.82 14.03
N ASN A 84 10.06 -11.19 14.04
CA ASN A 84 9.59 -10.36 15.15
C ASN A 84 9.44 -11.17 16.44
N VAL A 85 8.81 -12.35 16.36
CA VAL A 85 8.70 -13.28 17.49
C VAL A 85 10.09 -13.69 17.98
N GLY A 86 11.03 -13.98 17.08
CA GLY A 86 12.41 -14.32 17.43
C GLY A 86 13.13 -13.18 18.16
N ILE A 87 13.04 -11.95 17.66
CA ILE A 87 13.65 -10.75 18.26
C ILE A 87 13.16 -10.56 19.70
N ILE A 88 11.85 -10.71 19.92
CA ILE A 88 11.20 -10.54 21.23
C ILE A 88 11.48 -11.72 22.16
N HIS A 89 11.38 -12.95 21.65
CA HIS A 89 11.53 -14.16 22.46
C HIS A 89 12.97 -14.36 22.93
N TYR A 90 13.95 -14.11 22.06
CA TYR A 90 15.37 -14.27 22.38
C TYR A 90 16.01 -13.03 23.01
N ASP A 91 15.22 -12.01 23.34
CA ASP A 91 15.69 -10.77 23.97
C ASP A 91 16.88 -10.16 23.20
N ILE A 92 16.75 -10.07 21.88
CA ILE A 92 17.81 -9.54 21.01
C ILE A 92 18.05 -8.06 21.30
N MET A 93 17.00 -7.31 21.63
CA MET A 93 17.06 -5.88 21.90
C MET A 93 17.99 -5.51 23.08
N PRO A 94 17.83 -6.05 24.30
CA PRO A 94 18.76 -5.76 25.41
C PRO A 94 20.19 -6.28 25.15
N LYS A 95 20.35 -7.40 24.44
CA LYS A 95 21.68 -7.92 24.05
C LYS A 95 22.40 -6.96 23.11
N LEU A 96 21.70 -6.45 22.10
CA LEU A 96 22.25 -5.49 21.16
C LEU A 96 22.50 -4.12 21.83
N PHE A 97 21.66 -3.71 22.77
CA PHE A 97 21.90 -2.53 23.58
C PHE A 97 23.22 -2.65 24.37
N SER A 98 23.42 -3.79 25.06
CA SER A 98 24.66 -4.07 25.79
C SER A 98 25.88 -4.10 24.87
N TRP A 99 25.78 -4.77 23.71
CA TRP A 99 26.84 -4.81 22.72
C TRP A 99 27.19 -3.40 22.22
N SER A 100 26.19 -2.55 21.99
CA SER A 100 26.36 -1.17 21.56
C SER A 100 27.14 -0.36 22.60
N GLY A 101 26.92 -0.62 23.90
CA GLY A 101 27.72 -0.07 24.99
C GLY A 101 29.18 -0.49 24.97
N SER A 102 29.44 -1.79 24.83
CA SER A 102 30.81 -2.31 24.73
C SER A 102 31.54 -1.81 23.48
N PHE A 103 30.85 -1.73 22.34
CA PHE A 103 31.39 -1.20 21.10
C PHE A 103 31.79 0.28 21.25
N LEU A 104 30.91 1.13 21.79
CA LEU A 104 31.22 2.53 22.03
C LEU A 104 32.37 2.72 23.03
N ALA A 105 32.42 1.90 24.08
CA ALA A 105 33.53 1.93 25.04
C ALA A 105 34.88 1.58 24.36
N SER A 106 34.89 0.65 23.41
CA SER A 106 36.11 0.28 22.67
C SER A 106 36.66 1.38 21.77
N LEU A 107 35.80 2.31 21.32
CA LEU A 107 36.22 3.45 20.49
C LEU A 107 36.88 4.58 21.30
N GLY A 108 36.75 4.58 22.63
CA GLY A 108 37.44 5.53 23.52
C GLY A 108 37.00 7.00 23.43
N PHE A 109 36.04 7.35 22.57
CA PHE A 109 35.57 8.73 22.39
C PHE A 109 34.54 9.12 23.45
N LYS A 110 34.91 10.06 24.35
CA LYS A 110 34.02 10.54 25.43
C LYS A 110 32.70 11.12 24.93
N TRP A 111 32.66 11.72 23.73
CA TRP A 111 31.42 12.26 23.13
C TRP A 111 30.44 11.18 22.67
N PHE A 112 30.90 9.94 22.48
CA PHE A 112 30.07 8.78 22.15
C PHE A 112 29.80 7.89 23.37
N SER A 113 29.71 8.50 24.56
CA SER A 113 29.43 7.77 25.80
C SER A 113 28.00 8.03 26.31
N GLY A 114 27.47 7.08 27.08
CA GLY A 114 26.17 7.18 27.74
C GLY A 114 25.01 6.51 27.01
N VAL A 115 23.89 6.39 27.73
CA VAL A 115 22.68 5.66 27.32
C VAL A 115 22.12 6.17 25.99
N GLY A 116 22.21 7.48 25.73
CA GLY A 116 21.73 8.09 24.48
C GLY A 116 22.51 7.61 23.25
N ALA A 117 23.84 7.68 23.29
CA ALA A 117 24.70 7.21 22.20
C ALA A 117 24.53 5.69 21.98
N GLN A 118 24.45 4.92 23.06
CA GLN A 118 24.18 3.47 23.01
C GLN A 118 22.84 3.17 22.33
N SER A 119 21.80 3.96 22.63
CA SER A 119 20.48 3.80 22.00
C SER A 119 20.56 4.05 20.50
N ILE A 120 21.26 5.09 20.05
CA ILE A 120 21.41 5.41 18.62
C ILE A 120 22.15 4.28 17.89
N VAL A 121 23.27 3.81 18.43
CA VAL A 121 24.03 2.69 17.84
C VAL A 121 23.18 1.42 17.79
N MET A 122 22.42 1.12 18.84
CA MET A 122 21.51 -0.02 18.85
C MET A 122 20.41 0.14 17.79
N MET A 123 19.81 1.33 17.62
CA MET A 123 18.79 1.58 16.59
C MET A 123 19.32 1.28 15.18
N PHE A 124 20.50 1.78 14.84
CA PHE A 124 21.11 1.49 13.55
C PHE A 124 21.61 0.04 13.44
N GLY A 125 22.02 -0.58 14.54
CA GLY A 125 22.32 -2.01 14.60
C GLY A 125 21.09 -2.87 14.29
N MET A 126 19.93 -2.55 14.90
CA MET A 126 18.65 -3.21 14.61
C MET A 126 18.24 -3.00 13.16
N GLN A 127 18.38 -1.78 12.64
CA GLN A 127 18.09 -1.45 11.25
C GLN A 127 18.97 -2.27 10.28
N PHE A 128 20.25 -2.39 10.60
CA PHE A 128 21.20 -3.17 9.79
C PHE A 128 20.86 -4.67 9.82
N ILE A 129 20.58 -5.23 11.00
CA ILE A 129 20.15 -6.63 11.14
C ILE A 129 18.88 -6.87 10.31
N SER A 130 17.88 -6.00 10.43
CA SER A 130 16.62 -6.10 9.68
C SER A 130 16.87 -6.04 8.17
N THR A 131 17.73 -5.13 7.73
CA THR A 131 18.14 -5.00 6.31
C THR A 131 18.78 -6.29 5.79
N VAL A 132 19.63 -6.94 6.58
CA VAL A 132 20.29 -8.20 6.19
C VAL A 132 19.28 -9.35 6.14
N LEU A 133 18.36 -9.44 7.10
CA LEU A 133 17.33 -10.47 7.15
C LEU A 133 16.31 -10.33 6.02
N ASP A 134 15.98 -9.10 5.62
CA ASP A 134 15.02 -8.83 4.53
C ASP A 134 15.66 -8.95 3.14
N LEU A 135 16.98 -8.89 3.04
CA LEU A 135 17.71 -8.94 1.77
C LEU A 135 17.31 -10.12 0.85
N PRO A 136 17.14 -11.37 1.34
CA PRO A 136 16.67 -12.48 0.51
C PRO A 136 15.27 -12.26 -0.08
N LEU A 137 14.35 -11.67 0.70
CA LEU A 137 13.01 -11.35 0.25
C LEU A 137 13.04 -10.22 -0.80
N SER A 138 13.82 -9.16 -0.57
CA SER A 138 13.97 -8.05 -1.51
C SER A 138 14.59 -8.51 -2.84
N LEU A 139 15.61 -9.37 -2.79
CA LEU A 139 16.24 -9.95 -3.98
C LEU A 139 15.25 -10.84 -4.75
N TYR A 140 14.47 -11.66 -4.05
CA TYR A 140 13.45 -12.49 -4.69
C TYR A 140 12.36 -11.63 -5.34
N SER A 141 11.84 -10.64 -4.62
CA SER A 141 10.81 -9.75 -5.16
C SER A 141 11.31 -9.07 -6.44
N THR A 142 12.52 -8.52 -6.42
CA THR A 142 13.05 -7.73 -7.55
C THR A 142 13.49 -8.61 -8.73
N PHE A 143 14.38 -9.58 -8.48
CA PHE A 143 15.07 -10.32 -9.54
C PHE A 143 14.41 -11.66 -9.92
N VAL A 144 13.33 -12.05 -9.23
CA VAL A 144 12.57 -13.27 -9.58
C VAL A 144 11.12 -12.93 -9.87
N LEU A 145 10.44 -12.25 -8.95
CA LEU A 145 9.02 -11.93 -9.13
C LEU A 145 8.85 -10.85 -10.19
N GLU A 146 9.40 -9.65 -10.01
CA GLU A 146 9.22 -8.55 -10.97
C GLU A 146 9.89 -8.86 -12.32
N GLU A 147 11.05 -9.52 -12.31
CA GLU A 147 11.73 -9.99 -13.54
C GLU A 147 10.86 -10.95 -14.36
N LYS A 148 10.17 -11.90 -13.71
CA LYS A 148 9.28 -12.86 -14.39
C LYS A 148 8.18 -12.17 -15.20
N PHE A 149 7.70 -11.03 -14.75
CA PHE A 149 6.64 -10.28 -15.43
C PHE A 149 7.17 -9.15 -16.33
N GLY A 150 8.50 -8.96 -16.39
CA GLY A 150 9.18 -7.99 -17.24
C GLY A 150 9.24 -6.57 -16.64
N PHE A 151 8.92 -6.42 -15.35
CA PHE A 151 8.88 -5.12 -14.67
C PHE A 151 10.25 -4.67 -14.18
N ASN A 152 11.10 -5.59 -13.72
CA ASN A 152 12.42 -5.24 -13.24
C ASN A 152 13.30 -4.71 -14.39
N LYS A 153 13.92 -3.55 -14.16
CA LYS A 153 14.96 -2.97 -15.02
C LYS A 153 16.26 -2.70 -14.26
N GLN A 154 16.27 -2.96 -12.95
CA GLN A 154 17.46 -2.78 -12.12
C GLN A 154 18.49 -3.87 -12.39
N THR A 155 19.76 -3.47 -12.41
CA THR A 155 20.87 -4.41 -12.31
C THR A 155 21.20 -4.71 -10.84
N ILE A 156 21.85 -5.85 -10.57
CA ILE A 156 22.30 -6.21 -9.22
C ILE A 156 23.24 -5.13 -8.66
N GLY A 157 24.13 -4.56 -9.49
CA GLY A 157 25.03 -3.49 -9.08
C GLY A 157 24.28 -2.22 -8.65
N LEU A 158 23.27 -1.81 -9.42
CA LEU A 158 22.42 -0.68 -9.06
C LEU A 158 21.64 -0.95 -7.77
N PHE A 159 21.08 -2.14 -7.61
CA PHE A 159 20.34 -2.55 -6.41
C PHE A 159 21.19 -2.41 -5.14
N PHE A 160 22.40 -2.98 -5.12
CA PHE A 160 23.28 -2.86 -3.95
C PHE A 160 23.84 -1.44 -3.75
N THR A 161 24.04 -0.69 -4.83
CA THR A 161 24.43 0.73 -4.74
C THR A 161 23.32 1.55 -4.07
N ASP A 162 22.07 1.35 -4.47
CA ASP A 162 20.91 2.00 -3.87
C ASP A 162 20.73 1.59 -2.40
N LEU A 163 20.93 0.29 -2.09
CA LEU A 163 20.88 -0.22 -0.72
C LEU A 163 21.91 0.51 0.17
N VAL A 164 23.18 0.55 -0.25
CA VAL A 164 24.25 1.21 0.51
C VAL A 164 24.00 2.71 0.64
N LYS A 165 23.63 3.41 -0.45
CA LYS A 165 23.28 4.83 -0.42
C LYS A 165 22.15 5.12 0.57
N THR A 166 21.12 4.27 0.58
CA THR A 166 19.99 4.40 1.50
C THR A 166 20.42 4.24 2.95
N GLN A 167 21.27 3.25 3.25
CA GLN A 167 21.80 3.04 4.61
C GLN A 167 22.68 4.20 5.07
N VAL A 168 23.61 4.65 4.22
CA VAL A 168 24.49 5.80 4.53
C VAL A 168 23.67 7.05 4.80
N LEU A 169 22.67 7.33 3.96
CA LEU A 169 21.81 8.50 4.13
C LEU A 169 20.95 8.40 5.40
N SER A 170 20.42 7.21 5.69
CA SER A 170 19.63 6.96 6.90
C SER A 170 20.45 7.21 8.16
N VAL A 171 21.71 6.78 8.20
CA VAL A 171 22.62 7.06 9.33
C VAL A 171 22.99 8.55 9.38
N ALA A 172 23.36 9.13 8.24
CA ALA A 172 23.85 10.52 8.15
C ALA A 172 22.79 11.55 8.58
N ILE A 173 21.52 11.32 8.26
CA ILE A 173 20.40 12.19 8.66
C ILE A 173 19.79 11.73 9.98
N GLY A 174 19.57 10.42 10.14
CA GLY A 174 18.86 9.86 11.27
C GLY A 174 19.62 9.95 12.59
N ALA A 175 20.94 9.76 12.60
CA ALA A 175 21.72 9.82 13.85
C ALA A 175 21.74 11.24 14.47
N PRO A 176 22.02 12.32 13.72
CA PRO A 176 21.88 13.69 14.24
C PRO A 176 20.44 13.99 14.68
N LEU A 177 19.44 13.56 13.91
CA LEU A 177 18.04 13.75 14.24
C LEU A 177 17.68 13.09 15.58
N MET A 178 18.03 11.82 15.77
CA MET A 178 17.83 11.10 17.03
C MET A 178 18.57 11.74 18.20
N ALA A 179 19.79 12.25 17.98
CA ALA A 179 20.54 12.97 19.01
C ALA A 179 19.81 14.25 19.46
N VAL A 180 19.24 15.02 18.52
CA VAL A 180 18.43 16.20 18.84
C VAL A 180 17.15 15.80 19.56
N VAL A 181 16.46 14.75 19.13
CA VAL A 181 15.27 14.22 19.81
C VAL A 181 15.59 13.86 21.27
N LEU A 182 16.65 13.10 21.50
CA LEU A 182 17.08 12.75 22.87
C LEU A 182 17.44 13.99 23.69
N LYS A 183 18.09 14.98 23.08
CA LYS A 183 18.42 16.25 23.75
C LYS A 183 17.17 17.03 24.14
N ILE A 184 16.16 17.10 23.27
CA ILE A 184 14.87 17.74 23.58
C ILE A 184 14.19 17.03 24.75
N ILE A 185 14.15 15.70 24.72
CA ILE A 185 13.49 14.93 25.79
C ILE A 185 14.18 15.15 27.14
N ASN A 186 15.52 15.07 27.16
CA ASN A 186 16.28 15.27 28.39
C ASN A 186 16.21 16.71 28.92
N TYR A 187 16.15 17.71 28.03
CA TYR A 187 16.15 19.12 28.42
C TYR A 187 14.77 19.60 28.92
N PHE A 188 13.68 19.17 28.27
CA PHE A 188 12.33 19.69 28.57
C PHE A 188 11.53 18.83 29.56
N GLY A 189 12.04 17.67 29.98
CA GLY A 189 11.38 16.80 30.97
C GLY A 189 9.93 16.51 30.58
N ASP A 190 8.97 16.61 31.51
CA ASP A 190 7.55 16.32 31.27
C ASP A 190 6.90 17.12 30.11
N LYS A 191 7.49 18.25 29.70
CA LYS A 191 6.99 19.07 28.59
C LYS A 191 7.57 18.67 27.22
N PHE A 192 8.41 17.63 27.16
CA PHE A 192 9.12 17.26 25.93
C PHE A 192 8.18 17.04 24.75
N PHE A 193 6.98 16.48 24.97
CA PHE A 193 6.06 16.10 23.91
C PHE A 193 5.73 17.27 22.97
N PHE A 194 5.55 18.48 23.52
CA PHE A 194 5.20 19.67 22.75
C PHE A 194 6.40 20.17 21.93
N TYR A 195 7.58 20.26 22.56
CA TYR A 195 8.80 20.71 21.88
C TYR A 195 9.30 19.69 20.85
N LEU A 196 9.15 18.40 21.14
CA LEU A 196 9.44 17.33 20.21
C LEU A 196 8.49 17.39 19.01
N TRP A 197 7.19 17.57 19.24
CA TRP A 197 6.21 17.77 18.16
C TRP A 197 6.57 18.98 17.28
N LEU A 198 6.85 20.14 17.89
CA LEU A 198 7.23 21.34 17.15
C LEU A 198 8.52 21.14 16.35
N PHE A 199 9.50 20.48 16.93
CA PHE A 199 10.74 20.11 16.24
C PHE A 199 10.47 19.18 15.05
N THR A 200 9.67 18.12 15.22
CA THR A 200 9.32 17.20 14.14
C THR A 200 8.53 17.87 13.04
N LEU A 201 7.62 18.78 13.37
CA LEU A 201 6.86 19.59 12.41
C LEU A 201 7.80 20.47 11.58
N GLY A 202 8.72 21.20 12.25
CA GLY A 202 9.72 22.02 11.58
C GLY A 202 10.65 21.19 10.68
N PHE A 203 11.14 20.06 11.19
CA PHE A 203 11.95 19.12 10.41
C PHE A 203 11.18 18.58 9.20
N GLN A 204 9.89 18.26 9.33
CA GLN A 204 9.06 17.78 8.22
C GLN A 204 8.93 18.83 7.11
N PHE A 205 8.75 20.11 7.44
CA PHE A 205 8.75 21.19 6.44
C PHE A 205 10.10 21.33 5.73
N VAL A 206 11.21 21.24 6.49
CA VAL A 206 12.55 21.23 5.91
C VAL A 206 12.73 20.03 4.99
N ALA A 207 12.30 18.84 5.41
CA ALA A 207 12.40 17.62 4.61
C ALA A 207 11.58 17.72 3.31
N ILE A 208 10.35 18.25 3.34
CA ILE A 208 9.53 18.47 2.15
C ILE A 208 10.24 19.40 1.14
N ALA A 209 10.94 20.42 1.63
CA ALA A 209 11.68 21.34 0.77
C ALA A 209 13.00 20.74 0.24
N VAL A 210 13.73 19.99 1.08
CA VAL A 210 15.08 19.50 0.80
C VAL A 210 15.11 18.18 0.04
N TYR A 211 14.16 17.28 0.31
CA TYR A 211 14.10 15.95 -0.30
C TYR A 211 14.22 15.96 -1.83
N PRO A 212 13.38 16.72 -2.57
CA PRO A 212 13.44 16.69 -4.04
C PRO A 212 14.71 17.31 -4.61
N THR A 213 15.37 18.22 -3.89
CA THR A 213 16.54 18.96 -4.39
C THR A 213 17.87 18.31 -4.03
N LEU A 214 17.96 17.65 -2.87
CA LEU A 214 19.21 17.05 -2.38
C LEU A 214 19.17 15.53 -2.31
N ILE A 215 18.03 14.94 -1.99
CA ILE A 215 17.94 13.50 -1.71
C ILE A 215 17.57 12.72 -2.96
N GLN A 216 16.47 13.11 -3.63
CA GLN A 216 15.99 12.44 -4.83
C GLN A 216 17.04 12.37 -5.96
N PRO A 217 17.83 13.44 -6.24
CA PRO A 217 18.86 13.42 -7.27
C PRO A 217 20.00 12.41 -7.03
N LEU A 218 20.18 11.91 -5.79
CA LEU A 218 21.18 10.88 -5.48
C LEU A 218 20.80 9.50 -6.05
N PHE A 219 19.51 9.29 -6.31
CA PHE A 219 18.93 8.02 -6.78
C PHE A 219 18.48 8.10 -8.24
N ASN A 220 17.88 9.22 -8.62
CA ASN A 220 17.26 9.42 -9.93
C ASN A 220 17.77 10.68 -10.61
N LYS A 221 17.86 10.63 -11.93
CA LYS A 221 18.12 11.81 -12.76
C LYS A 221 16.80 12.55 -12.97
N LEU A 222 16.79 13.83 -12.59
CA LEU A 222 15.70 14.75 -12.93
C LEU A 222 16.18 15.66 -14.06
N THR A 223 15.52 15.60 -15.21
CA THR A 223 15.78 16.51 -16.35
C THR A 223 14.59 17.45 -16.52
N PRO A 224 14.78 18.70 -16.97
CA PRO A 224 13.67 19.53 -17.42
C PRO A 224 12.88 18.81 -18.53
N LEU A 225 11.55 18.95 -18.54
CA LEU A 225 10.75 18.46 -19.66
C LEU A 225 11.11 19.24 -20.93
N GLU A 226 11.34 18.49 -22.01
CA GLU A 226 11.68 19.05 -23.32
C GLU A 226 10.54 19.92 -23.87
N ASP A 227 10.89 20.90 -24.70
CA ASP A 227 9.91 21.74 -25.38
C ASP A 227 9.11 20.91 -26.37
N GLY A 228 7.79 21.01 -26.31
CA GLY A 228 6.89 20.23 -27.17
C GLY A 228 5.43 20.30 -26.72
N PRO A 229 4.53 19.58 -27.42
CA PRO A 229 3.09 19.65 -27.18
C PRO A 229 2.70 19.32 -25.74
N LEU A 230 3.38 18.36 -25.11
CA LEU A 230 3.12 17.98 -23.72
C LEU A 230 3.42 19.12 -22.75
N LYS A 231 4.58 19.76 -22.89
CA LYS A 231 4.97 20.88 -22.02
C LYS A 231 3.98 22.04 -22.16
N GLU A 232 3.62 22.38 -23.38
CA GLU A 232 2.65 23.44 -23.65
C GLU A 232 1.27 23.13 -23.05
N SER A 233 0.78 21.91 -23.23
CA SER A 233 -0.49 21.44 -22.66
C SER A 233 -0.51 21.59 -21.13
N VAL A 234 0.55 21.12 -20.45
CA VAL A 234 0.67 21.18 -18.99
C VAL A 234 0.78 22.61 -18.49
N GLU A 235 1.56 23.46 -19.16
CA GLU A 235 1.67 24.88 -18.80
C GLU A 235 0.35 25.62 -18.97
N ASN A 236 -0.39 25.32 -20.04
CA ASN A 236 -1.70 25.92 -20.30
C ASN A 236 -2.74 25.48 -19.25
N LEU A 237 -2.75 24.19 -18.89
CA LEU A 237 -3.57 23.68 -17.79
C LEU A 237 -3.22 24.38 -16.47
N ALA A 238 -1.94 24.47 -16.12
CA ALA A 238 -1.48 25.13 -14.90
C ALA A 238 -1.87 26.60 -14.86
N LYS A 239 -1.73 27.33 -15.98
CA LYS A 239 -2.17 28.73 -16.11
C LYS A 239 -3.68 28.87 -15.93
N ARG A 240 -4.48 28.02 -16.60
CA ARG A 240 -5.96 28.03 -16.52
C ARG A 240 -6.46 27.90 -15.09
N VAL A 241 -5.85 27.01 -14.31
CA VAL A 241 -6.25 26.71 -12.93
C VAL A 241 -5.43 27.47 -11.88
N LYS A 242 -4.59 28.42 -12.31
CA LYS A 242 -3.69 29.22 -11.44
C LYS A 242 -2.81 28.38 -10.52
N PHE A 243 -2.39 27.21 -10.98
CA PHE A 243 -1.44 26.35 -10.28
C PHE A 243 -0.06 27.03 -10.28
N PRO A 244 0.63 27.16 -9.12
CA PRO A 244 1.90 27.86 -9.01
C PRO A 244 3.08 27.01 -9.50
N LEU A 245 3.04 26.62 -10.78
CA LEU A 245 4.08 25.83 -11.44
C LEU A 245 5.38 26.63 -11.52
N LYS A 246 6.45 26.08 -10.96
CA LYS A 246 7.81 26.64 -11.06
C LYS A 246 8.73 25.83 -11.96
N LYS A 247 8.63 24.50 -11.90
CA LYS A 247 9.45 23.60 -12.71
C LYS A 247 8.64 22.38 -13.12
N LEU A 248 8.94 21.90 -14.32
CA LEU A 248 8.38 20.69 -14.90
C LEU A 248 9.55 19.76 -15.27
N HIS A 249 9.57 18.59 -14.66
CA HIS A 249 10.69 17.65 -14.75
C HIS A 249 10.22 16.27 -15.19
N VAL A 250 11.14 15.55 -15.85
CA VAL A 250 11.04 14.13 -16.13
C VAL A 250 11.99 13.38 -15.21
N ILE A 251 11.51 12.29 -14.60
CA ILE A 251 12.32 11.38 -13.80
C ILE A 251 12.61 10.09 -14.56
N ASP A 252 13.85 9.61 -14.46
CA ASP A 252 14.32 8.34 -15.06
C ASP A 252 13.78 7.10 -14.31
N GLY A 253 12.45 6.96 -14.23
CA GLY A 253 11.77 5.85 -13.57
C GLY A 253 12.08 4.50 -14.23
N SER A 254 12.23 4.50 -15.55
CA SER A 254 12.58 3.33 -16.39
C SER A 254 13.88 2.64 -15.95
N LYS A 255 14.80 3.36 -15.31
CA LYS A 255 16.04 2.81 -14.75
C LYS A 255 15.80 1.71 -13.71
N ARG A 256 14.62 1.71 -13.08
CA ARG A 256 14.27 0.77 -12.00
C ARG A 256 13.12 -0.15 -12.36
N SER A 257 12.08 0.40 -12.96
CA SER A 257 10.89 -0.37 -13.30
C SER A 257 10.19 0.21 -14.51
N SER A 258 9.42 -0.60 -15.21
CA SER A 258 8.53 -0.13 -16.28
C SER A 258 7.17 0.42 -15.78
N HIS A 259 7.05 0.69 -14.47
CA HIS A 259 5.84 1.29 -13.89
C HIS A 259 5.75 2.78 -14.17
N SER A 260 4.55 3.24 -14.49
CA SER A 260 4.23 4.64 -14.82
C SER A 260 3.61 5.38 -13.64
N ASN A 261 4.00 6.64 -13.44
CA ASN A 261 3.45 7.52 -12.39
C ASN A 261 3.69 9.01 -12.70
N ALA A 262 3.02 9.90 -11.97
CA ALA A 262 3.29 11.32 -11.95
C ALA A 262 3.00 11.86 -10.54
N TYR A 263 3.67 12.92 -10.13
CA TYR A 263 3.40 13.58 -8.85
C TYR A 263 3.89 15.03 -8.87
N PHE A 264 3.42 15.82 -7.91
CA PHE A 264 3.97 17.15 -7.64
C PHE A 264 4.46 17.28 -6.20
N TYR A 265 5.40 18.20 -6.00
CA TYR A 265 5.93 18.51 -4.67
C TYR A 265 6.20 20.00 -4.52
N GLY A 266 6.65 20.36 -3.32
CA GLY A 266 7.01 21.73 -2.96
C GLY A 266 6.00 22.38 -2.03
N LEU A 267 6.34 23.59 -1.60
CA LEU A 267 5.51 24.38 -0.70
C LEU A 267 4.18 24.77 -1.40
N PRO A 268 3.11 25.07 -0.65
CA PRO A 268 1.81 25.39 -1.23
C PRO A 268 1.83 26.47 -2.33
N TRP A 269 2.74 27.45 -2.21
CA TRP A 269 2.93 28.58 -3.12
C TRP A 269 4.01 28.39 -4.20
N SER A 270 4.70 27.24 -4.22
CA SER A 270 5.80 26.96 -5.15
C SER A 270 5.88 25.48 -5.44
N LYS A 271 5.30 25.07 -6.59
CA LYS A 271 5.12 23.66 -6.93
C LYS A 271 5.98 23.24 -8.12
N GLN A 272 6.43 22.00 -8.08
CA GLN A 272 7.15 21.36 -9.18
C GLN A 272 6.43 20.05 -9.52
N ILE A 273 6.26 19.80 -10.82
CA ILE A 273 5.65 18.58 -11.33
C ILE A 273 6.77 17.66 -11.82
N VAL A 274 6.69 16.39 -11.47
CA VAL A 274 7.56 15.32 -11.96
C VAL A 274 6.72 14.26 -12.64
N ILE A 275 7.07 13.97 -13.90
CA ILE A 275 6.42 12.96 -14.72
C ILE A 275 7.43 11.82 -14.95
N TYR A 276 7.01 10.58 -14.81
CA TYR A 276 7.87 9.44 -15.16
C TYR A 276 8.04 9.36 -16.67
N ASP A 277 9.26 9.07 -17.12
CA ASP A 277 9.57 8.73 -18.51
C ASP A 277 8.65 7.62 -19.05
N THR A 278 8.42 6.58 -18.27
CA THR A 278 7.50 5.46 -18.58
C THR A 278 6.04 5.87 -18.74
N LEU A 279 5.61 7.00 -18.16
CA LEU A 279 4.26 7.52 -18.39
C LEU A 279 4.19 8.27 -19.72
N ILE A 280 5.21 9.09 -20.02
CA ILE A 280 5.30 9.85 -21.27
C ILE A 280 5.40 8.91 -22.49
N GLU A 281 6.15 7.82 -22.37
CA GLU A 281 6.34 6.85 -23.45
C GLU A 281 5.06 6.04 -23.78
N LYS A 282 4.15 5.89 -22.81
CA LYS A 282 3.02 4.95 -22.91
C LYS A 282 1.65 5.60 -23.01
N SER A 283 1.58 6.92 -22.86
CA SER A 283 0.33 7.68 -22.86
C SER A 283 0.37 8.82 -23.86
N SER A 284 -0.78 9.16 -24.41
CA SER A 284 -0.93 10.34 -25.25
C SER A 284 -0.76 11.63 -24.43
N VAL A 285 -0.52 12.75 -25.12
CA VAL A 285 -0.42 14.07 -24.46
C VAL A 285 -1.68 14.40 -23.67
N ASP A 286 -2.85 14.07 -24.21
CA ASP A 286 -4.13 14.33 -23.56
C ASP A 286 -4.34 13.45 -22.33
N GLU A 287 -3.94 12.17 -22.39
CA GLU A 287 -3.97 11.26 -21.24
C GLU A 287 -3.06 11.76 -20.10
N VAL A 288 -1.82 12.15 -20.41
CA VAL A 288 -0.89 12.69 -19.39
C VAL A 288 -1.44 14.00 -18.81
N THR A 289 -2.03 14.85 -19.65
CA THR A 289 -2.65 16.11 -19.21
C THR A 289 -3.84 15.84 -18.29
N ALA A 290 -4.66 14.83 -18.59
CA ALA A 290 -5.79 14.42 -17.78
C ALA A 290 -5.36 13.86 -16.41
N VAL A 291 -4.30 13.04 -16.37
CA VAL A 291 -3.69 12.58 -15.12
C VAL A 291 -3.20 13.78 -14.30
N LEU A 292 -2.55 14.75 -14.92
CA LEU A 292 -2.12 15.97 -14.22
C LEU A 292 -3.28 16.86 -13.78
N ALA A 293 -4.41 16.87 -14.49
CA ALA A 293 -5.62 17.54 -14.04
C ALA A 293 -6.17 16.92 -12.75
N HIS A 294 -6.15 15.58 -12.65
CA HIS A 294 -6.47 14.86 -11.42
C HIS A 294 -5.49 15.20 -10.28
N GLU A 295 -4.18 15.15 -10.54
CA GLU A 295 -3.15 15.55 -9.56
C GLU A 295 -3.34 16.99 -9.05
N ILE A 296 -3.60 17.94 -9.96
CA ILE A 296 -3.90 19.33 -9.60
C ILE A 296 -5.20 19.42 -8.78
N GLY A 297 -6.16 18.52 -8.97
CA GLY A 297 -7.34 18.39 -8.13
C GLY A 297 -7.00 18.19 -6.66
N HIS A 298 -6.02 17.33 -6.34
CA HIS A 298 -5.55 17.15 -4.96
C HIS A 298 -4.98 18.42 -4.34
N TRP A 299 -4.27 19.22 -5.14
CA TRP A 299 -3.76 20.52 -4.70
C TRP A 299 -4.90 21.53 -4.50
N SER A 300 -5.80 21.65 -5.48
CA SER A 300 -6.91 22.61 -5.49
C SER A 300 -7.84 22.41 -4.29
N LEU A 301 -8.13 21.15 -3.96
CA LEU A 301 -8.99 20.76 -2.84
C LEU A 301 -8.24 20.61 -1.50
N SER A 302 -6.94 20.97 -1.48
CA SER A 302 -6.09 20.96 -0.29
C SER A 302 -5.98 19.59 0.40
N HIS A 303 -6.07 18.49 -0.35
CA HIS A 303 -6.01 17.13 0.19
C HIS A 303 -4.71 16.90 0.97
N THR A 304 -3.56 17.31 0.42
CA THR A 304 -2.25 17.17 1.10
C THR A 304 -2.19 17.94 2.42
N SER A 305 -2.75 19.16 2.48
CA SER A 305 -2.76 19.98 3.71
C SER A 305 -3.69 19.39 4.77
N LYS A 306 -4.86 18.88 4.38
CA LYS A 306 -5.78 18.18 5.27
C LYS A 306 -5.13 16.92 5.86
N MET A 307 -4.47 16.12 5.01
CA MET A 307 -3.73 14.93 5.44
C MET A 307 -2.57 15.28 6.37
N LEU A 308 -1.84 16.36 6.08
CA LEU A 308 -0.77 16.84 6.96
C LEU A 308 -1.31 17.20 8.35
N LEU A 309 -2.43 17.94 8.42
CA LEU A 309 -3.07 18.30 9.69
C LEU A 309 -3.46 17.06 10.49
N ILE A 310 -4.13 16.08 9.87
CA ILE A 310 -4.51 14.83 10.52
C ILE A 310 -3.27 14.09 11.05
N ALA A 311 -2.21 14.00 10.24
CA ALA A 311 -0.95 13.40 10.65
C ALA A 311 -0.30 14.13 11.84
N GLN A 312 -0.37 15.46 11.90
CA GLN A 312 0.16 16.22 13.03
C GLN A 312 -0.66 16.02 14.31
N VAL A 313 -1.98 15.94 14.22
CA VAL A 313 -2.86 15.63 15.37
C VAL A 313 -2.58 14.23 15.90
N HIS A 314 -2.43 13.26 15.01
CA HIS A 314 -2.06 11.89 15.38
C HIS A 314 -0.68 11.86 16.06
N LEU A 315 0.35 12.46 15.44
CA LEU A 315 1.70 12.50 15.99
C LEU A 315 1.75 13.19 17.36
N PHE A 316 1.02 14.30 17.52
CA PHE A 316 0.88 14.97 18.81
C PHE A 316 0.26 14.05 19.86
N THR A 317 -0.80 13.33 19.50
CA THR A 317 -1.48 12.36 20.38
C THR A 317 -0.54 11.23 20.79
N VAL A 318 0.27 10.71 19.87
CA VAL A 318 1.31 9.70 20.14
C VAL A 318 2.33 10.23 21.14
N PHE A 319 2.89 11.42 20.93
CA PHE A 319 3.86 11.99 21.86
C PHE A 319 3.28 12.31 23.24
N VAL A 320 2.06 12.85 23.31
CA VAL A 320 1.36 13.08 24.57
C VAL A 320 1.15 11.75 25.29
N THR A 321 0.67 10.73 24.60
CA THR A 321 0.39 9.42 25.21
C THR A 321 1.68 8.72 25.65
N PHE A 322 2.75 8.84 24.87
CA PHE A 322 4.07 8.30 25.19
C PHE A 322 4.61 8.79 26.53
N THR A 323 4.25 10.01 26.98
CA THR A 323 4.66 10.53 28.31
C THR A 323 4.29 9.58 29.47
N ALA A 324 3.22 8.79 29.35
CA ALA A 324 2.84 7.79 30.36
C ALA A 324 3.73 6.53 30.37
N PHE A 325 4.48 6.29 29.30
CA PHE A 325 5.29 5.08 29.09
C PHE A 325 6.79 5.32 29.22
N VAL A 326 7.27 6.57 29.15
CA VAL A 326 8.71 6.92 29.26
C VAL A 326 9.37 6.31 30.50
N HIS A 327 8.66 6.28 31.63
CA HIS A 327 9.19 5.79 32.90
C HIS A 327 8.49 4.50 33.39
N ASN A 328 7.78 3.79 32.51
CA ASN A 328 7.02 2.60 32.88
C ASN A 328 7.94 1.41 33.12
N LYS A 329 8.25 1.12 34.38
CA LYS A 329 9.27 0.10 34.74
C LYS A 329 8.82 -1.30 34.36
N SER A 330 7.54 -1.62 34.54
CA SER A 330 7.00 -2.95 34.20
C SER A 330 7.16 -3.27 32.71
N LEU A 331 7.00 -2.29 31.83
CA LEU A 331 7.23 -2.45 30.40
C LEU A 331 8.69 -2.79 30.11
N TYR A 332 9.64 -1.97 30.56
CA TYR A 332 11.07 -2.21 30.34
C TYR A 332 11.56 -3.54 30.93
N HIS A 333 11.13 -3.87 32.14
CA HIS A 333 11.52 -5.11 32.81
C HIS A 333 11.04 -6.34 32.03
N SER A 334 9.86 -6.28 31.40
CA SER A 334 9.33 -7.38 30.58
C SER A 334 10.18 -7.68 29.34
N PHE A 335 11.03 -6.75 28.92
CA PHE A 335 11.92 -6.87 27.76
C PHE A 335 13.41 -6.90 28.17
N GLY A 336 13.70 -7.21 29.44
CA GLY A 336 15.07 -7.42 29.92
C GLY A 336 15.85 -6.15 30.27
N PHE A 337 15.19 -4.99 30.31
CA PHE A 337 15.80 -3.71 30.70
C PHE A 337 15.55 -3.42 32.18
N TYR A 338 16.38 -3.98 33.07
CA TYR A 338 16.19 -3.88 34.53
C TYR A 338 16.86 -2.66 35.17
N ASN A 339 18.02 -2.27 34.65
CA ASN A 339 18.89 -1.26 35.31
C ASN A 339 18.88 0.09 34.59
N GLN A 340 18.39 0.13 33.36
CA GLN A 340 18.40 1.32 32.51
C GLN A 340 17.10 1.36 31.71
N TYR A 341 16.63 2.57 31.42
CA TYR A 341 15.37 2.82 30.71
C TYR A 341 15.62 3.69 29.48
N PRO A 342 16.22 3.14 28.39
CA PRO A 342 16.54 3.93 27.21
C PRO A 342 15.25 4.43 26.54
N ILE A 343 15.15 5.75 26.32
CA ILE A 343 13.90 6.36 25.85
C ILE A 343 13.53 5.88 24.43
N LEU A 344 14.51 5.68 23.54
CA LEU A 344 14.24 5.16 22.20
C LEU A 344 13.69 3.73 22.23
N VAL A 345 14.17 2.88 23.16
CA VAL A 345 13.62 1.54 23.38
C VAL A 345 12.17 1.63 23.85
N GLY A 346 11.90 2.49 24.83
CA GLY A 346 10.54 2.70 25.32
C GLY A 346 9.59 3.17 24.23
N PHE A 347 10.07 4.04 23.33
CA PHE A 347 9.29 4.52 22.20
C PHE A 347 8.94 3.39 21.20
N LEU A 348 9.88 2.49 20.90
CA LEU A 348 9.62 1.32 20.05
C LEU A 348 8.59 0.38 20.68
N LEU A 349 8.80 0.00 21.94
CA LEU A 349 7.88 -0.89 22.66
C LEU A 349 6.48 -0.27 22.80
N PHE A 350 6.42 1.05 22.99
CA PHE A 350 5.18 1.79 23.01
C PHE A 350 4.47 1.76 21.65
N ASN A 351 5.20 1.93 20.55
CA ASN A 351 4.63 1.84 19.20
C ASN A 351 4.05 0.43 18.93
N ASP A 352 4.69 -0.63 19.39
CA ASP A 352 4.16 -2.00 19.29
C ASP A 352 2.82 -2.19 20.03
N ILE A 353 2.62 -1.48 21.15
CA ILE A 353 1.35 -1.48 21.89
C ILE A 353 0.23 -0.76 21.10
N LEU A 354 0.59 0.25 20.29
CA LEU A 354 -0.37 1.06 19.54
C LEU A 354 -0.87 0.38 18.25
N GLN A 355 -0.30 -0.74 17.81
CA GLN A 355 -0.67 -1.40 16.55
C GLN A 355 -2.19 -1.59 16.32
N PRO A 356 -3.03 -1.95 17.32
CA PRO A 356 -4.48 -2.05 17.11
C PRO A 356 -5.14 -0.70 16.78
N LEU A 357 -4.69 0.38 17.43
CA LEU A 357 -5.15 1.74 17.14
C LEU A 357 -4.72 2.15 15.73
N ASP A 358 -3.47 1.87 15.36
CA ASP A 358 -2.92 2.20 14.04
C ASP A 358 -3.65 1.44 12.92
N THR A 359 -4.11 0.21 13.21
CA THR A 359 -4.93 -0.59 12.28
C THR A 359 -6.28 0.08 12.00
N PHE A 360 -6.98 0.54 13.05
CA PHE A 360 -8.23 1.27 12.90
C PHE A 360 -8.03 2.60 12.18
N LEU A 361 -6.98 3.34 12.55
CA LEU A 361 -6.67 4.61 11.91
C LEU A 361 -6.32 4.41 10.43
N SER A 362 -5.53 3.39 10.09
CA SER A 362 -5.18 3.06 8.71
C SER A 362 -6.42 2.81 7.85
N PHE A 363 -7.40 2.06 8.39
CA PHE A 363 -8.69 1.86 7.73
C PHE A 363 -9.42 3.19 7.48
N ALA A 364 -9.55 4.04 8.51
CA ALA A 364 -10.20 5.34 8.38
C ALA A 364 -9.48 6.27 7.38
N MET A 365 -8.14 6.29 7.41
CA MET A 365 -7.32 7.08 6.50
C MET A 365 -7.46 6.59 5.05
N ASN A 366 -7.58 5.28 4.81
CA ASN A 366 -7.80 4.75 3.47
C ASN A 366 -9.19 5.09 2.93
N LEU A 367 -10.24 5.07 3.75
CA LEU A 367 -11.57 5.56 3.35
C LEU A 367 -11.56 7.05 2.98
N LEU A 368 -10.85 7.87 3.78
CA LEU A 368 -10.70 9.30 3.50
C LEU A 368 -9.91 9.52 2.20
N SER A 369 -8.81 8.79 2.00
CA SER A 369 -8.00 8.83 0.77
C SER A 369 -8.84 8.49 -0.46
N ARG A 370 -9.65 7.42 -0.39
CA ARG A 370 -10.57 7.03 -1.47
C ARG A 370 -11.59 8.12 -1.80
N THR A 371 -12.06 8.83 -0.78
CA THR A 371 -12.97 9.97 -0.97
C THR A 371 -12.27 11.11 -1.71
N TYR A 372 -11.01 11.40 -1.37
CA TYR A 372 -10.20 12.40 -2.07
C TYR A 372 -9.92 12.04 -3.52
N GLU A 373 -9.74 10.77 -3.85
CA GLU A 373 -9.62 10.31 -5.24
C GLU A 373 -10.87 10.63 -6.06
N TYR A 374 -12.07 10.34 -5.55
CA TYR A 374 -13.31 10.68 -6.24
C TYR A 374 -13.48 12.19 -6.43
N GLN A 375 -13.10 12.99 -5.45
CA GLN A 375 -13.14 14.45 -5.55
C GLN A 375 -12.14 14.98 -6.59
N ALA A 376 -10.96 14.37 -6.70
CA ALA A 376 -9.96 14.70 -7.72
C ALA A 376 -10.41 14.27 -9.13
N ASP A 377 -11.05 13.10 -9.26
CA ASP A 377 -11.70 12.66 -10.51
C ASP A 377 -12.79 13.65 -10.94
N GLU A 378 -13.68 14.04 -10.03
CA GLU A 378 -14.72 15.02 -10.30
C GLU A 378 -14.12 16.39 -10.70
N TYR A 379 -13.00 16.77 -10.10
CA TYR A 379 -12.28 17.98 -10.48
C TYR A 379 -11.75 17.92 -11.92
N ALA A 380 -11.20 16.78 -12.34
CA ALA A 380 -10.77 16.57 -13.72
C ALA A 380 -11.95 16.58 -14.72
N ILE A 381 -13.10 16.01 -14.33
CA ILE A 381 -14.34 16.10 -15.13
C ILE A 381 -14.75 17.56 -15.34
N LYS A 382 -14.73 18.38 -14.28
CA LYS A 382 -15.05 19.84 -14.36
C LYS A 382 -14.11 20.60 -15.29
N LEU A 383 -12.91 20.09 -15.51
CA LEU A 383 -11.95 20.66 -16.46
C LEU A 383 -12.10 20.12 -17.89
N ASN A 384 -13.07 19.23 -18.14
CA ASN A 384 -13.34 18.52 -19.39
C ASN A 384 -12.29 17.46 -19.77
N TYR A 385 -11.73 16.75 -18.79
CA TYR A 385 -10.77 15.65 -19.01
C TYR A 385 -11.33 14.26 -18.63
N GLY A 386 -12.65 14.12 -18.47
CA GLY A 386 -13.27 12.87 -18.00
C GLY A 386 -12.98 11.64 -18.89
N PRO A 387 -13.19 11.73 -20.23
CA PRO A 387 -12.88 10.64 -21.16
C PRO A 387 -11.39 10.29 -21.18
N GLU A 388 -10.53 11.29 -21.30
CA GLU A 388 -9.07 11.15 -21.37
C GLU A 388 -8.51 10.56 -20.07
N LEU A 389 -9.04 10.95 -18.92
CA LEU A 389 -8.68 10.38 -17.63
C LEU A 389 -9.11 8.92 -17.52
N SER A 390 -10.31 8.59 -17.99
CA SER A 390 -10.79 7.20 -18.01
C SER A 390 -9.86 6.31 -18.84
N GLN A 391 -9.47 6.77 -20.03
CA GLN A 391 -8.56 6.05 -20.91
C GLN A 391 -7.15 5.94 -20.29
N ALA A 392 -6.63 7.02 -19.70
CA ALA A 392 -5.35 7.01 -19.00
C ALA A 392 -5.33 6.00 -17.85
N LEU A 393 -6.38 5.95 -17.03
CA LEU A 393 -6.49 5.01 -15.91
C LEU A 393 -6.53 3.55 -16.37
N ILE A 394 -7.24 3.27 -17.48
CA ILE A 394 -7.27 1.96 -18.12
C ILE A 394 -5.87 1.58 -18.59
N ASN A 395 -5.20 2.45 -19.35
CA ASN A 395 -3.86 2.21 -19.89
C ASN A 395 -2.85 1.96 -18.77
N ILE A 396 -2.83 2.81 -17.74
CA ILE A 396 -1.95 2.65 -16.57
C ILE A 396 -2.21 1.33 -15.85
N HIS A 397 -3.48 0.93 -15.66
CA HIS A 397 -3.80 -0.35 -15.02
C HIS A 397 -3.36 -1.56 -15.84
N LEU A 398 -3.55 -1.51 -17.16
CA LEU A 398 -3.13 -2.57 -18.07
C LEU A 398 -1.60 -2.70 -18.11
N GLU A 399 -0.89 -1.58 -18.21
CA GLU A 399 0.56 -1.54 -18.27
C GLU A 399 1.23 -1.96 -16.96
N ASN A 400 0.62 -1.63 -15.82
CA ASN A 400 1.11 -2.05 -14.50
C ASN A 400 0.64 -3.47 -14.09
N LEU A 401 -0.14 -4.15 -14.93
CA LEU A 401 -0.80 -5.44 -14.61
C LEU A 401 -1.53 -5.39 -13.25
N SER A 402 -2.13 -4.24 -12.93
CA SER A 402 -2.83 -4.02 -11.66
C SER A 402 -4.01 -4.98 -11.49
N SER A 403 -4.39 -5.25 -10.25
CA SER A 403 -5.57 -6.07 -9.94
C SER A 403 -6.83 -5.37 -10.46
N MET A 404 -7.60 -6.07 -11.30
CA MET A 404 -8.79 -5.50 -11.95
C MET A 404 -10.07 -5.63 -11.11
N ASP A 405 -10.03 -6.49 -10.10
CA ASP A 405 -11.10 -6.69 -9.12
C ASP A 405 -10.48 -6.79 -7.72
N ALA A 406 -11.26 -6.50 -6.69
CA ALA A 406 -10.83 -6.65 -5.31
C ALA A 406 -11.97 -7.11 -4.40
N ASP A 407 -11.62 -7.89 -3.38
CA ASP A 407 -12.52 -8.14 -2.28
C ASP A 407 -12.81 -6.83 -1.55
N TRP A 408 -14.08 -6.56 -1.25
CA TRP A 408 -14.51 -5.28 -0.68
C TRP A 408 -13.81 -4.95 0.65
N LEU A 409 -13.60 -5.95 1.52
CA LEU A 409 -12.98 -5.74 2.83
C LEU A 409 -11.48 -5.55 2.69
N TYR A 410 -10.84 -6.35 1.83
CA TYR A 410 -9.44 -6.14 1.48
C TYR A 410 -9.21 -4.74 0.89
N SER A 411 -10.07 -4.31 -0.04
CA SER A 411 -9.97 -3.02 -0.71
C SER A 411 -10.19 -1.87 0.28
N ALA A 412 -11.19 -1.96 1.16
CA ALA A 412 -11.45 -0.93 2.15
C ALA A 412 -10.29 -0.75 3.15
N TYR A 413 -9.62 -1.84 3.52
CA TYR A 413 -8.50 -1.80 4.45
C TYR A 413 -7.15 -1.47 3.80
N THR A 414 -6.89 -1.95 2.57
CA THR A 414 -5.53 -1.94 1.99
C THR A 414 -5.35 -0.89 0.91
N HIS A 415 -6.40 -0.58 0.13
CA HIS A 415 -6.26 0.32 -1.01
C HIS A 415 -6.53 1.77 -0.58
N SER A 416 -5.54 2.64 -0.82
CA SER A 416 -5.69 4.09 -0.70
C SER A 416 -6.47 4.71 -1.88
N HIS A 417 -6.60 3.97 -2.99
CA HIS A 417 -7.34 4.37 -4.18
C HIS A 417 -8.53 3.43 -4.41
N PRO A 418 -9.68 3.94 -4.87
CA PRO A 418 -10.77 3.08 -5.33
C PRO A 418 -10.31 2.20 -6.50
N ILE A 419 -10.90 1.02 -6.65
CA ILE A 419 -10.54 0.12 -7.77
C ILE A 419 -10.97 0.73 -9.11
N LEU A 420 -10.30 0.34 -10.19
CA LEU A 420 -10.57 0.89 -11.52
C LEU A 420 -12.07 0.87 -11.91
N PRO A 421 -12.83 -0.22 -11.74
CA PRO A 421 -14.26 -0.22 -12.06
C PRO A 421 -15.08 0.83 -11.30
N GLU A 422 -14.73 1.11 -10.03
CA GLU A 422 -15.40 2.13 -9.23
C GLU A 422 -15.13 3.54 -9.78
N ARG A 423 -13.88 3.84 -10.14
CA ARG A 423 -13.48 5.14 -10.71
C ARG A 423 -14.08 5.36 -12.09
N LEU A 424 -14.04 4.36 -12.97
CA LEU A 424 -14.64 4.45 -14.30
C LEU A 424 -16.14 4.72 -14.23
N ARG A 425 -16.84 4.10 -13.27
CA ARG A 425 -18.27 4.37 -13.04
C ARG A 425 -18.50 5.81 -12.57
N ALA A 426 -17.66 6.33 -11.67
CA ALA A 426 -17.74 7.71 -11.21
C ALA A 426 -17.42 8.73 -12.32
N LEU A 427 -16.49 8.39 -13.23
CA LEU A 427 -16.16 9.18 -14.42
C LEU A 427 -17.25 9.13 -15.50
N GLY A 428 -18.28 8.29 -15.34
CA GLY A 428 -19.35 8.13 -16.30
C GLY A 428 -18.91 7.40 -17.58
N TRP A 429 -17.86 6.60 -17.52
CA TRP A 429 -17.35 5.82 -18.65
C TRP A 429 -18.40 4.79 -19.10
N LYS A 430 -18.80 4.84 -20.37
CA LYS A 430 -19.82 3.94 -20.97
C LYS A 430 -19.21 2.91 -21.94
N GLY A 431 -17.90 2.68 -21.88
CA GLY A 431 -17.19 1.81 -22.83
C GLY A 431 -16.97 2.45 -24.20
N GLN A 432 -16.26 1.74 -25.10
CA GLN A 432 -15.83 2.21 -26.43
C GLN A 432 -16.95 2.65 -27.41
N GLN A 433 -18.23 2.60 -27.02
CA GLN A 433 -19.30 3.16 -27.84
C GLN A 433 -19.16 4.67 -28.05
N GLN A 434 -18.47 5.39 -27.17
CA GLN A 434 -18.24 6.83 -27.31
C GLN A 434 -17.11 7.16 -28.30
N GLU A 435 -16.00 6.43 -28.28
CA GLU A 435 -14.90 6.55 -29.26
C GLU A 435 -15.37 6.20 -30.66
N LYS A 436 -16.05 5.06 -30.84
CA LYS A 436 -16.60 4.69 -32.16
C LYS A 436 -17.61 5.72 -32.65
N LYS A 437 -18.37 6.36 -31.75
CA LYS A 437 -19.30 7.42 -32.12
C LYS A 437 -18.58 8.72 -32.46
N GLN A 438 -17.50 9.07 -31.78
CA GLN A 438 -16.67 10.25 -32.07
C GLN A 438 -15.85 10.07 -33.35
N GLU A 439 -15.20 8.93 -33.56
CA GLU A 439 -14.53 8.56 -34.82
C GLU A 439 -15.53 8.51 -35.97
N HIS A 440 -16.72 7.92 -35.76
CA HIS A 440 -17.75 7.90 -36.80
C HIS A 440 -18.32 9.29 -37.09
N ILE A 441 -18.42 10.17 -36.09
CA ILE A 441 -18.81 11.58 -36.30
C ILE A 441 -17.69 12.35 -37.00
N ALA A 442 -16.42 12.16 -36.62
CA ALA A 442 -15.25 12.81 -37.23
C ALA A 442 -15.08 12.36 -38.69
N ALA A 443 -15.16 11.06 -38.97
CA ALA A 443 -15.12 10.50 -40.32
C ALA A 443 -16.32 10.95 -41.17
N LYS A 444 -17.49 11.15 -40.55
CA LYS A 444 -18.67 11.71 -41.24
C LYS A 444 -18.54 13.20 -41.52
N ILE A 445 -17.84 13.95 -40.67
CA ILE A 445 -17.52 15.38 -40.87
C ILE A 445 -16.45 15.53 -41.96
N GLU A 446 -15.41 14.71 -41.96
CA GLU A 446 -14.40 14.67 -43.04
C GLU A 446 -14.97 14.18 -44.37
N GLY A 447 -15.90 13.22 -44.34
CA GLY A 447 -16.63 12.76 -45.52
C GLY A 447 -17.68 13.75 -46.06
N LEU A 448 -18.00 14.82 -45.32
CA LEU A 448 -18.93 15.88 -45.73
C LEU A 448 -18.24 17.04 -46.48
N GLY A 449 -16.99 16.87 -46.90
CA GLY A 449 -16.23 17.81 -47.73
C GLY A 449 -16.92 18.15 -49.05
N THR A 450 -17.86 19.10 -49.01
CA THR A 450 -18.34 19.87 -50.16
C THR A 450 -18.12 21.35 -49.84
N PRO A 451 -17.56 22.14 -50.77
CA PRO A 451 -17.24 23.53 -50.52
C PRO A 451 -18.53 24.35 -50.58
N LEU A 452 -19.10 24.69 -49.43
CA LEU A 452 -20.21 25.66 -49.37
C LEU A 452 -19.63 27.08 -49.42
N GLY A 453 -19.83 27.73 -50.57
CA GLY A 453 -19.57 29.15 -50.80
C GLY A 453 -20.44 30.06 -49.93
N PRO A 454 -20.18 31.38 -49.96
CA PRO A 454 -20.57 32.28 -48.88
C PRO A 454 -22.00 32.80 -49.07
N LEU A 455 -22.97 32.25 -48.34
CA LEU A 455 -24.29 32.86 -48.19
C LEU A 455 -24.86 32.66 -46.77
N GLY A 456 -24.99 33.77 -46.03
CA GLY A 456 -26.14 33.99 -45.13
C GLY A 456 -26.07 33.53 -43.66
N LEU A 457 -24.97 33.76 -42.94
CA LEU A 457 -24.89 33.57 -41.48
C LEU A 457 -25.48 34.77 -40.70
N GLY A 458 -26.81 34.87 -40.62
CA GLY A 458 -27.49 35.89 -39.80
C GLY A 458 -28.55 35.34 -38.83
N SER A 459 -29.27 34.28 -39.20
CA SER A 459 -30.48 33.84 -38.50
C SER A 459 -30.28 32.64 -37.55
N LEU A 460 -29.30 31.77 -37.83
CA LEU A 460 -29.14 30.52 -37.09
C LEU A 460 -28.36 30.68 -35.77
N ARG A 461 -27.39 31.61 -35.71
CA ARG A 461 -26.57 31.86 -34.51
C ARG A 461 -27.38 32.45 -33.37
N VAL A 462 -28.35 33.34 -33.66
CA VAL A 462 -29.19 33.98 -32.63
C VAL A 462 -30.17 32.97 -32.01
N ARG A 463 -30.70 32.04 -32.82
CA ARG A 463 -31.60 30.98 -32.32
C ARG A 463 -30.85 29.91 -31.51
N LEU A 464 -29.61 29.56 -31.87
CA LEU A 464 -28.78 28.65 -31.06
C LEU A 464 -28.35 29.27 -29.74
N ILE A 465 -27.99 30.56 -29.72
CA ILE A 465 -27.59 31.25 -28.49
C ILE A 465 -28.78 31.38 -27.53
N LEU A 466 -29.98 31.72 -28.03
CA LEU A 466 -31.19 31.77 -27.20
C LEU A 466 -31.60 30.39 -26.66
N PHE A 467 -31.38 29.31 -27.42
CA PHE A 467 -31.63 27.94 -26.96
C PHE A 467 -30.63 27.48 -25.89
N PHE A 468 -29.35 27.84 -26.02
CA PHE A 468 -28.32 27.51 -25.02
C PHE A 468 -28.48 28.32 -23.73
N VAL A 469 -28.84 29.61 -23.83
CA VAL A 469 -29.10 30.45 -22.65
C VAL A 469 -30.34 29.99 -21.89
N ALA A 470 -31.38 29.51 -22.58
CA ALA A 470 -32.56 28.93 -21.94
C ALA A 470 -32.27 27.60 -21.23
N CYS A 471 -31.38 26.76 -21.79
CA CYS A 471 -30.95 25.51 -21.17
C CYS A 471 -30.05 25.74 -19.95
N GLU A 472 -29.14 26.71 -19.97
CA GLU A 472 -28.31 27.07 -18.81
C GLU A 472 -29.13 27.70 -17.68
N PHE A 473 -30.15 28.50 -18.00
CA PHE A 473 -31.04 29.09 -16.99
C PHE A 473 -31.93 28.05 -16.30
N MET A 474 -32.34 27.00 -17.02
CA MET A 474 -33.07 25.85 -16.44
C MET A 474 -32.15 24.93 -15.61
N ALA A 475 -30.88 24.76 -15.99
CA ALA A 475 -29.89 24.00 -15.22
C ALA A 475 -29.43 24.73 -13.94
N LEU A 476 -29.49 26.07 -13.91
CA LEU A 476 -29.24 26.88 -12.72
C LEU A 476 -30.37 26.79 -11.69
N LEU A 477 -31.62 26.61 -12.12
CA LEU A 477 -32.77 26.44 -11.23
C LEU A 477 -32.84 25.04 -10.59
N SER A 478 -32.14 24.04 -11.14
CA SER A 478 -32.04 22.69 -10.55
C SER A 478 -30.93 22.52 -9.51
N ASN A 479 -30.12 23.55 -9.25
CA ASN A 479 -28.97 23.49 -8.32
C ASN A 479 -29.27 23.94 -6.87
N ILE A 480 -30.54 24.14 -6.52
CA ILE A 480 -30.98 24.31 -5.13
C ILE A 480 -31.46 22.96 -4.59
N GLU A 481 -30.59 21.94 -4.60
CA GLU A 481 -30.82 20.65 -3.92
C GLU A 481 -29.52 20.02 -3.38
N LEU A 482 -28.50 20.86 -3.12
CA LEU A 482 -27.19 20.44 -2.61
C LEU A 482 -27.15 19.96 -1.14
N LEU A 483 -28.31 19.82 -0.49
CA LEU A 483 -28.44 19.22 0.85
C LEU A 483 -29.11 17.84 0.82
N SER A 484 -29.64 17.36 -0.32
CA SER A 484 -30.37 16.07 -0.40
C SER A 484 -29.48 14.87 -0.81
N TYR A 485 -28.24 15.12 -1.25
CA TYR A 485 -27.37 14.07 -1.79
C TYR A 485 -26.56 13.32 -0.72
N GLN A 486 -26.33 13.93 0.44
CA GLN A 486 -25.66 13.26 1.57
C GLN A 486 -26.48 12.05 2.05
N ASP A 487 -27.79 12.20 2.17
CA ASP A 487 -28.71 11.15 2.65
C ASP A 487 -28.85 9.98 1.66
N LYS A 488 -28.63 10.21 0.36
CA LYS A 488 -28.61 9.15 -0.67
C LYS A 488 -27.30 8.35 -0.65
N ILE A 489 -26.17 9.01 -0.36
CA ILE A 489 -24.86 8.34 -0.28
C ILE A 489 -24.80 7.47 0.98
N ASP A 490 -25.33 7.95 2.11
CA ASP A 490 -25.35 7.19 3.37
C ASP A 490 -26.23 5.93 3.28
N ARG A 491 -27.38 6.01 2.58
CA ARG A 491 -28.25 4.85 2.31
C ARG A 491 -27.68 3.84 1.31
N LEU A 492 -26.77 4.27 0.42
CA LEU A 492 -26.10 3.40 -0.55
C LEU A 492 -24.91 2.64 0.08
N LEU A 493 -24.26 3.22 1.09
CA LEU A 493 -23.11 2.61 1.76
C LEU A 493 -23.51 1.68 2.92
N PHE A 494 -24.67 1.90 3.56
CA PHE A 494 -25.12 1.11 4.72
C PHE A 494 -26.63 0.76 4.69
N PRO A 495 -27.09 -0.19 3.85
CA PRO A 495 -28.49 -0.61 3.83
C PRO A 495 -28.78 -1.49 5.06
N GLY A 496 -29.07 -0.87 6.21
CA GLY A 496 -29.55 -1.57 7.41
C GLY A 496 -29.12 -1.02 8.77
N VAL A 497 -28.33 0.07 8.85
CA VAL A 497 -27.75 0.53 10.13
C VAL A 497 -28.43 1.77 10.73
N PHE A 498 -29.20 2.54 9.96
CA PHE A 498 -29.85 3.76 10.48
C PHE A 498 -31.37 3.70 10.33
N GLY A 499 -32.03 3.19 11.36
CA GLY A 499 -33.44 3.49 11.64
C GLY A 499 -33.53 4.84 12.36
N THR A 500 -34.31 5.75 11.79
CA THR A 500 -34.70 7.09 12.27
C THR A 500 -34.27 7.47 13.71
N MET A 501 -33.22 8.29 13.86
CA MET A 501 -32.96 9.05 15.09
C MET A 501 -32.46 10.46 14.75
N ASN A 502 -33.02 11.45 15.45
CA ASN A 502 -32.82 12.88 15.25
C ASN A 502 -31.44 13.36 15.74
N ASP A 503 -30.84 14.28 14.97
CA ASP A 503 -29.58 14.94 15.27
C ASP A 503 -29.71 15.90 16.47
N ARG A 504 -29.41 15.42 17.69
CA ARG A 504 -28.95 16.30 18.80
C ARG A 504 -28.26 15.64 20.00
N GLU A 505 -27.86 14.35 19.96
CA GLU A 505 -27.20 13.69 21.10
C GLU A 505 -25.91 12.90 20.78
N LEU A 506 -25.26 13.11 19.62
CA LEU A 506 -24.10 12.30 19.21
C LEU A 506 -22.71 12.94 19.44
N LEU A 507 -22.57 13.84 20.42
CA LEU A 507 -21.26 14.46 20.73
C LEU A 507 -20.81 14.37 22.19
N SER A 508 -21.53 13.63 23.05
CA SER A 508 -21.16 13.43 24.47
C SER A 508 -20.72 12.00 24.80
N ASP A 509 -21.28 10.97 24.17
CA ASP A 509 -21.27 9.64 24.80
C ASP A 509 -20.27 8.62 24.23
N THR A 510 -19.62 8.91 23.11
CA THR A 510 -18.59 8.02 22.54
C THR A 510 -17.24 8.10 23.28
N VAL A 511 -17.01 9.16 24.05
CA VAL A 511 -15.76 9.35 24.83
C VAL A 511 -15.88 8.81 26.26
N VAL A 512 -17.10 8.56 26.76
CA VAL A 512 -17.34 8.03 28.12
C VAL A 512 -17.53 6.51 28.14
N PHE A 513 -18.00 5.90 27.04
CA PHE A 513 -18.30 4.46 27.01
C PHE A 513 -17.08 3.52 26.98
N ILE A 514 -15.88 4.04 26.70
CA ILE A 514 -14.62 3.25 26.74
C ILE A 514 -13.88 3.40 28.09
N LEU A 515 -14.32 4.31 28.98
CA LEU A 515 -13.64 4.60 30.24
C LEU A 515 -14.40 4.23 31.52
N MET A 516 -15.63 3.72 31.45
CA MET A 516 -16.36 3.20 32.60
C MET A 516 -16.83 1.76 32.39
N ASN A 517 -15.93 0.81 32.62
CA ASN A 517 -16.35 -0.51 33.08
C ASN A 517 -15.30 -1.16 33.98
N THR A 518 -15.10 -0.57 35.17
CA THR A 518 -14.64 -1.32 36.34
C THR A 518 -15.29 -0.76 37.62
N ARG A 519 -15.95 -1.66 38.36
CA ARG A 519 -16.40 -1.57 39.78
C ARG A 519 -17.67 -0.74 40.04
N THR A 520 -18.68 -1.20 40.79
CA THR A 520 -18.69 -2.05 42.00
C THR A 520 -20.07 -2.72 42.22
N GLY A 521 -20.07 -3.85 42.92
CA GLY A 521 -21.24 -4.34 43.67
C GLY A 521 -20.75 -5.19 44.85
N LYS A 522 -20.47 -4.55 45.98
CA LYS A 522 -20.34 -5.21 47.29
C LYS A 522 -21.66 -5.04 48.02
N THR A 523 -22.23 -6.13 48.53
CA THR A 523 -22.73 -6.23 49.92
C THR A 523 -22.78 -7.72 50.31
N VAL A 524 -22.66 -7.97 51.61
CA VAL A 524 -22.24 -9.19 52.35
C VAL A 524 -23.40 -9.54 53.32
N PRO A 525 -23.34 -10.59 54.17
CA PRO A 525 -23.32 -12.05 53.99
C PRO A 525 -24.66 -12.71 54.48
N ASP A 526 -24.81 -14.04 54.41
CA ASP A 526 -24.91 -14.96 55.57
C ASP A 526 -25.59 -16.30 55.21
N LYS A 527 -24.91 -17.37 55.62
CA LYS A 527 -25.37 -18.67 56.14
C LYS A 527 -26.33 -19.64 55.41
N THR A 528 -26.06 -20.89 55.78
CA THR A 528 -26.84 -22.15 55.71
C THR A 528 -26.99 -22.81 54.35
N GLY A 529 -26.07 -23.75 54.10
CA GLY A 529 -26.42 -24.97 53.38
C GLY A 529 -26.99 -25.99 54.36
N THR A 530 -28.10 -26.61 53.98
CA THR A 530 -28.52 -27.98 54.34
C THR A 530 -29.74 -28.32 53.49
N ASP A 531 -29.77 -29.59 53.08
CA ASP A 531 -30.95 -30.41 52.92
C ASP A 531 -31.85 -30.33 51.67
N ASP A 532 -31.67 -31.38 50.86
CA ASP A 532 -32.58 -32.53 50.77
C ASP A 532 -33.76 -32.48 49.76
N ARG A 533 -33.83 -33.58 48.99
CA ARG A 533 -35.00 -34.17 48.30
C ARG A 533 -35.55 -33.45 47.07
N ALA A 534 -36.24 -34.10 46.14
CA ALA A 534 -36.36 -35.48 45.66
C ALA A 534 -37.42 -35.44 44.55
N GLY A 535 -37.23 -36.21 43.48
CA GLY A 535 -38.30 -36.72 42.61
C GLY A 535 -38.97 -35.70 41.67
N THR A 536 -39.61 -36.04 40.55
CA THR A 536 -40.01 -37.30 39.89
C THR A 536 -40.63 -36.81 38.56
N ALA A 537 -40.06 -37.11 37.40
CA ALA A 537 -40.52 -38.11 36.41
C ALA A 537 -41.66 -37.71 35.43
N LEU A 538 -41.68 -38.51 34.34
CA LEU A 538 -42.61 -38.63 33.20
C LEU A 538 -42.42 -37.63 32.03
N GLN A 539 -42.04 -38.01 30.79
CA GLN A 539 -42.48 -39.08 29.86
C GLN A 539 -43.79 -38.72 29.14
N ILE A 540 -43.77 -38.67 27.78
CA ILE A 540 -44.72 -39.30 26.82
C ILE A 540 -44.64 -38.69 25.39
N ALA A 541 -44.57 -39.62 24.42
CA ALA A 541 -45.00 -39.64 22.99
C ALA A 541 -44.53 -38.54 22.01
N SER A 542 -43.96 -38.80 20.81
CA SER A 542 -44.08 -39.83 19.75
C SER A 542 -45.09 -39.53 18.63
N GLN A 543 -44.59 -39.63 17.38
CA GLN A 543 -45.28 -40.01 16.12
C GLN A 543 -46.22 -38.95 15.50
N THR A 544 -46.40 -38.75 14.18
CA THR A 544 -46.16 -39.45 12.88
C THR A 544 -46.55 -38.43 11.78
N GLY A 545 -46.30 -38.50 10.47
CA GLY A 545 -45.81 -39.49 9.49
C GLY A 545 -45.47 -38.73 8.18
N ARG A 546 -44.58 -39.16 7.28
CA ARG A 546 -44.50 -40.35 6.39
C ARG A 546 -45.31 -40.22 5.08
N SER A 547 -44.61 -40.31 3.93
CA SER A 547 -44.94 -41.02 2.68
C SER A 547 -44.19 -40.36 1.49
N ASN A 548 -43.15 -40.91 0.82
CA ASN A 548 -42.89 -42.20 0.11
C ASN A 548 -43.04 -42.10 -1.43
N ARG A 549 -41.94 -42.39 -2.15
CA ARG A 549 -41.74 -43.43 -3.22
C ARG A 549 -40.53 -43.05 -4.10
N GLU A 550 -39.44 -43.85 -4.16
CA GLU A 550 -39.24 -45.11 -4.94
C GLU A 550 -39.33 -44.87 -6.46
N ASP A 551 -38.50 -45.40 -7.37
CA ASP A 551 -37.33 -46.29 -7.36
C ASP A 551 -36.79 -46.31 -8.83
N ALA A 552 -35.55 -46.77 -9.06
CA ALA A 552 -35.17 -47.70 -10.16
C ALA A 552 -33.69 -47.59 -10.61
N ARG A 553 -33.01 -48.74 -10.56
CA ARG A 553 -31.69 -49.07 -11.12
C ARG A 553 -31.81 -49.60 -12.56
N GLY A 554 -30.77 -49.48 -13.39
CA GLY A 554 -30.69 -50.23 -14.66
C GLY A 554 -29.41 -50.07 -15.50
N ARG A 555 -28.57 -51.11 -15.45
CA ARG A 555 -27.45 -51.61 -16.29
C ARG A 555 -27.09 -51.01 -17.68
N VAL A 556 -25.76 -51.02 -17.87
CA VAL A 556 -24.88 -51.27 -19.05
C VAL A 556 -25.45 -52.12 -20.21
N SER A 557 -25.21 -51.72 -21.48
CA SER A 557 -24.61 -52.56 -22.54
C SER A 557 -24.32 -51.83 -23.87
N THR A 558 -23.16 -52.19 -24.41
CA THR A 558 -22.50 -52.03 -25.73
C THR A 558 -23.31 -52.21 -27.04
N GLN A 559 -22.91 -51.51 -28.12
CA GLN A 559 -22.69 -51.97 -29.52
C GLN A 559 -22.48 -50.71 -30.42
N SER A 560 -21.34 -50.48 -31.10
CA SER A 560 -20.71 -51.11 -32.30
C SER A 560 -21.26 -50.67 -33.66
N ARG A 561 -20.34 -50.44 -34.63
CA ARG A 561 -20.47 -50.25 -36.09
C ARG A 561 -20.64 -48.79 -36.56
N ASP A 562 -20.06 -48.31 -37.67
CA ASP A 562 -19.31 -48.97 -38.74
C ASP A 562 -18.37 -47.99 -39.48
N LYS A 563 -17.43 -48.58 -40.24
CA LYS A 563 -16.42 -47.92 -41.09
C LYS A 563 -16.94 -47.57 -42.49
N SER A 564 -16.40 -46.48 -43.06
CA SER A 564 -16.01 -46.31 -44.48
C SER A 564 -15.22 -44.99 -44.58
N GLY A 565 -14.11 -44.80 -45.29
CA GLY A 565 -13.45 -45.53 -46.37
C GLY A 565 -13.24 -44.57 -47.55
N GLY A 566 -11.99 -44.21 -47.87
CA GLY A 566 -11.59 -43.50 -49.11
C GLY A 566 -10.74 -42.23 -48.89
N GLN A 567 -9.40 -42.29 -48.79
CA GLN A 567 -8.36 -42.25 -49.87
C GLN A 567 -8.07 -40.81 -50.38
N GLN A 568 -6.96 -40.21 -49.90
CA GLN A 568 -5.72 -39.83 -50.64
C GLN A 568 -5.97 -38.77 -51.73
N ASP A 569 -5.39 -37.56 -51.65
CA ASP A 569 -3.98 -37.36 -51.99
C ASP A 569 -3.18 -36.39 -51.11
N GLU A 570 -1.89 -36.67 -51.18
CA GLU A 570 -0.72 -36.28 -50.42
C GLU A 570 -0.03 -35.06 -51.05
N ILE A 571 0.33 -34.02 -50.29
CA ILE A 571 1.66 -33.35 -50.38
C ILE A 571 2.08 -32.90 -48.97
N GLN A 572 3.28 -33.38 -48.61
CA GLN A 572 4.11 -33.28 -47.39
C GLN A 572 4.23 -31.89 -46.74
N GLU A 573 4.01 -31.82 -45.42
CA GLU A 573 5.00 -31.73 -44.29
C GLU A 573 5.76 -30.40 -44.22
N VAL A 574 5.77 -29.68 -43.08
CA VAL A 574 6.60 -30.00 -41.90
C VAL A 574 5.87 -29.69 -40.56
N HIS A 575 5.93 -30.67 -39.65
CA HIS A 575 5.50 -30.64 -38.26
C HIS A 575 6.47 -29.90 -37.32
N ASP A 576 5.94 -29.20 -36.29
CA ASP A 576 6.55 -29.10 -34.96
C ASP A 576 5.53 -29.61 -33.92
N PRO A 577 5.82 -30.66 -33.13
CA PRO A 577 4.86 -31.31 -32.25
C PRO A 577 4.99 -30.81 -30.80
N ASN A 578 3.98 -30.10 -30.30
CA ASN A 578 3.58 -30.16 -28.87
C ASN A 578 2.28 -29.38 -28.61
N ASP A 579 1.20 -29.73 -29.32
CA ASP A 579 -0.15 -29.43 -28.85
C ASP A 579 -0.72 -30.67 -28.13
N ARG A 580 -0.83 -30.58 -26.81
CA ARG A 580 -1.73 -31.43 -26.03
C ARG A 580 -2.86 -30.57 -25.48
N VAL A 581 -4.02 -30.75 -26.10
CA VAL A 581 -5.34 -30.54 -25.53
C VAL A 581 -5.41 -31.25 -24.16
N ILE A 582 -5.76 -30.51 -23.10
CA ILE A 582 -6.19 -31.11 -21.83
C ILE A 582 -7.53 -30.51 -21.43
N ASP A 583 -8.52 -31.39 -21.48
CA ASP A 583 -9.87 -31.24 -20.97
C ASP A 583 -9.92 -31.04 -19.44
N GLY A 584 -11.04 -30.48 -18.97
CA GLY A 584 -11.22 -29.98 -17.60
C GLY A 584 -11.14 -31.01 -16.47
N GLY A 585 -10.75 -30.50 -15.28
CA GLY A 585 -11.10 -31.08 -13.97
C GLY A 585 -9.93 -31.57 -13.12
N SER A 586 -9.38 -30.73 -12.24
CA SER A 586 -9.41 -30.92 -10.77
C SER A 586 -8.58 -29.85 -10.07
N CYS A 587 -9.13 -29.36 -8.97
CA CYS A 587 -8.50 -28.42 -8.05
C CYS A 587 -7.57 -29.21 -7.09
N CYS A 588 -6.44 -28.61 -6.75
CA CYS A 588 -5.49 -28.96 -5.68
C CYS A 588 -4.33 -29.94 -5.96
N THR A 589 -3.14 -29.43 -5.60
CA THR A 589 -1.87 -30.12 -5.22
C THR A 589 -1.07 -30.88 -6.28
N ARG A 590 -0.08 -30.20 -6.89
CA ARG A 590 1.24 -30.80 -7.24
C ARG A 590 2.36 -29.76 -7.04
N PRO A 591 3.54 -30.16 -6.50
CA PRO A 591 4.65 -29.25 -6.27
C PRO A 591 5.46 -28.99 -7.56
N ALA A 592 6.16 -27.86 -7.57
CA ALA A 592 6.96 -27.32 -8.67
C ALA A 592 7.89 -28.34 -9.34
N SER A 593 8.01 -28.21 -10.67
CA SER A 593 8.88 -29.03 -11.52
C SER A 593 10.34 -28.98 -11.08
N GLU A 594 10.96 -30.15 -11.10
CA GLU A 594 12.33 -30.48 -10.70
C GLU A 594 13.42 -29.61 -11.38
N ASN A 595 13.06 -28.98 -12.51
CA ASN A 595 13.92 -28.11 -13.30
C ASN A 595 14.22 -26.75 -12.63
N SER A 596 13.31 -26.27 -11.76
CA SER A 596 13.47 -24.99 -11.06
C SER A 596 14.36 -25.10 -9.81
N ARG A 597 14.28 -26.22 -9.07
CA ARG A 597 15.16 -26.51 -7.92
C ARG A 597 16.63 -26.70 -8.33
N ASN A 598 16.87 -27.29 -9.51
CA ASN A 598 18.22 -27.54 -10.03
C ASN A 598 18.90 -26.28 -10.60
N ARG A 599 18.16 -25.19 -10.88
CA ARG A 599 18.76 -23.87 -11.18
C ARG A 599 19.15 -23.11 -9.92
N VAL A 600 18.32 -23.15 -8.88
CA VAL A 600 18.60 -22.50 -7.59
C VAL A 600 19.81 -23.14 -6.89
N LYS A 601 19.89 -24.49 -6.86
CA LYS A 601 21.06 -25.20 -6.30
C LYS A 601 22.36 -24.89 -7.06
N ARG A 602 22.32 -24.81 -8.39
CA ARG A 602 23.49 -24.43 -9.22
C ARG A 602 23.89 -22.96 -9.04
N PHE A 603 22.94 -22.08 -8.76
CA PHE A 603 23.21 -20.66 -8.51
C PHE A 603 23.86 -20.43 -7.14
N ILE A 604 23.35 -21.08 -6.08
CA ILE A 604 23.91 -20.99 -4.71
C ILE A 604 25.33 -21.56 -4.66
N HIS A 605 25.61 -22.66 -5.38
CA HIS A 605 26.95 -23.23 -5.43
C HIS A 605 27.95 -22.34 -6.20
N LYS A 606 27.53 -21.74 -7.32
CA LYS A 606 28.36 -20.79 -8.09
C LYS A 606 28.67 -19.49 -7.35
N THR A 607 27.74 -18.99 -6.52
CA THR A 607 27.99 -17.78 -5.71
C THR A 607 28.93 -18.06 -4.53
N GLY A 608 28.84 -19.24 -3.91
CA GLY A 608 29.79 -19.68 -2.87
C GLY A 608 31.24 -19.79 -3.37
N ASP A 609 31.45 -20.31 -4.59
CA ASP A 609 32.79 -20.46 -5.18
C ASP A 609 33.40 -19.15 -5.69
N SER A 610 32.57 -18.18 -6.08
CA SER A 610 33.02 -16.83 -6.39
C SER A 610 33.44 -16.07 -5.12
N PHE A 611 32.75 -16.29 -4.00
CA PHE A 611 33.09 -15.68 -2.71
C PHE A 611 34.45 -16.18 -2.17
N LYS A 612 34.76 -17.48 -2.34
CA LYS A 612 36.07 -18.06 -1.98
C LYS A 612 37.22 -17.59 -2.88
N ARG A 613 36.95 -17.25 -4.15
CA ARG A 613 37.97 -16.75 -5.09
C ARG A 613 38.34 -15.29 -4.86
N VAL A 614 37.41 -14.47 -4.37
CA VAL A 614 37.66 -13.05 -4.05
C VAL A 614 38.49 -12.89 -2.77
N PHE A 615 38.38 -13.80 -1.80
CA PHE A 615 39.16 -13.75 -0.55
C PHE A 615 40.55 -14.41 -0.61
N ARG A 616 40.96 -15.01 -1.75
CA ARG A 616 42.26 -15.67 -1.89
C ARG A 616 43.32 -14.89 -2.68
N LYS A 617 43.01 -13.65 -3.11
CA LYS A 617 43.95 -12.77 -3.81
C LYS A 617 44.19 -11.49 -3.01
N ARG A 618 45.05 -11.58 -1.98
CA ARG A 618 45.89 -10.48 -1.44
C ARG A 618 46.75 -11.03 -0.28
N GLN A 619 47.86 -11.67 -0.64
CA GLN A 619 49.07 -11.65 0.16
C GLN A 619 50.21 -11.28 -0.80
N PRO A 620 50.90 -10.15 -0.59
CA PRO A 620 52.15 -9.89 -1.28
C PRO A 620 53.27 -10.64 -0.55
N SER A 621 53.98 -11.47 -1.30
CA SER A 621 55.31 -11.96 -0.98
C SER A 621 56.30 -10.78 -0.99
N GLN A 622 56.85 -10.44 0.17
CA GLN A 622 58.11 -9.70 0.28
C GLN A 622 59.12 -10.62 0.96
N GLN A 623 60.02 -11.19 0.15
CA GLN A 623 61.35 -11.61 0.57
C GLN A 623 62.25 -10.39 0.43
N LEU A 624 62.86 -9.94 1.53
CA LEU A 624 64.10 -9.18 1.54
C LEU A 624 64.90 -9.58 2.79
N ASP A 625 66.21 -9.63 2.59
CA ASP A 625 67.26 -10.34 3.32
C ASP A 625 67.38 -10.08 4.83
N GLU A 626 67.83 -11.13 5.51
CA GLU A 626 68.62 -11.06 6.74
C GLU A 626 70.00 -10.50 6.42
N THR A 627 70.39 -9.34 6.98
CA THR A 627 71.71 -9.08 7.61
C THR A 627 71.84 -7.61 8.02
N GLU A 628 71.83 -7.32 9.33
CA GLU A 628 72.89 -6.59 10.06
C GLU A 628 72.42 -6.09 11.44
N MET A 629 73.00 -6.74 12.46
CA MET A 629 73.57 -6.19 13.70
C MET A 629 72.80 -5.17 14.57
N ALA A 630 72.38 -5.68 15.74
CA ALA A 630 72.66 -5.17 17.09
C ALA A 630 72.79 -3.65 17.32
N GLY A 631 71.87 -3.11 18.12
CA GLY A 631 71.93 -1.82 18.78
C GLY A 631 70.72 -1.59 19.66
#